data_AF-A0A3S0X011-F1
#
_entry.id   AF-A0A3S0X011-F1
#
_cell.length_a   1.000
_cell.length_b   1.000
_cell.length_c   1.000
_cell.angle_alpha   90.00
_cell.angle_beta   90.00
_cell.angle_gamma   90.00
#
_symmetry.space_group_name_H-M   'P 1'
#
loop_
_entity.id
_entity.type
_entity.pdbx_description
1 polymer ?
#
loop_
_entity_poly.entity_id
_entity_poly.type
_entity_poly.pdbx_seq_one_letter_code
_entity_poly.pdbx_strand_id
1 'polypeptide(L)'
;MNLFDSNWLVTDASRAKASLKFEIRCLEVRFHSLFLNAGKKIGNEELILLCNTLSDCYQRYAQLIVTSKEFRQYAIPIPACNELDCYGHITALKTQWSTMQELAAEKKIVWELHKQYQCLFLLLKTDERATTQKEAADMTVLIKPLLHAKSPDEWLSVMVYLAQHQHQQFFPDFNSLCKLTNRQLLHIANAFSQQEYVDVINAIFFFKIQPQKLFVSNVHLEKLVSIKTRLSFLYEFIEKLHFGIQEEFNKRKLGIMQDYLFHSEELPQGIAIEINDACRDLIIATVKSWHMNMKIAAEHRNPEQLNEIIRAYKFWFNPNRLIDAVMLLKQNSTSLHETSFAEFHQHMLSLYHELTTTDCLDLYGYFANKDSCYLMRTLLSLTQNTEISWLPALNVAERNALHSVYSALDCAMNALRDELAARHISTAPYKRDLHGKKINPGQRNRNAVIRIITLYSKDTAEPNAKIELLFSELEKLYLTSSSNCSAV
;
A
#
# COMPACT_ATOMS: atom_id res chain seq x y z
N MET A 1 58.47 0.65 8.25
CA MET A 1 58.70 0.56 9.72
C MET A 1 57.52 1.25 10.38
N ASN A 2 56.96 0.59 11.39
CA ASN A 2 55.53 0.65 11.74
C ASN A 2 55.04 2.00 12.26
N LEU A 3 53.86 2.36 11.77
CA LEU A 3 53.00 3.41 12.30
C LEU A 3 52.64 3.11 13.76
N PHE A 4 52.67 4.18 14.55
CA PHE A 4 52.41 4.25 15.97
C PHE A 4 51.23 3.39 16.43
N ASP A 5 51.52 2.52 17.40
CA ASP A 5 50.62 1.58 18.04
C ASP A 5 49.62 2.35 18.95
N SER A 6 48.42 2.60 18.43
CA SER A 6 47.29 3.23 19.16
C SER A 6 46.75 2.38 20.32
N ASN A 7 47.34 1.22 20.59
CA ASN A 7 46.89 0.25 21.58
C ASN A 7 47.20 0.61 23.04
N TRP A 8 47.98 1.66 23.31
CA TRP A 8 48.43 2.01 24.66
C TRP A 8 47.38 2.75 25.53
N LEU A 9 46.38 3.41 24.92
CA LEU A 9 45.40 4.26 25.64
C LEU A 9 44.06 3.59 25.96
N VAL A 10 43.85 2.35 25.52
CA VAL A 10 42.55 1.68 25.65
C VAL A 10 42.76 0.31 26.27
N THR A 11 42.40 0.18 27.55
CA THR A 11 42.39 -1.12 28.25
C THR A 11 41.45 -2.09 27.53
N ASP A 12 41.71 -3.40 27.61
CA ASP A 12 40.81 -4.39 27.01
C ASP A 12 39.38 -4.29 27.59
N ALA A 13 39.25 -3.85 28.86
CA ALA A 13 37.96 -3.54 29.48
C ALA A 13 37.25 -2.34 28.82
N SER A 14 37.99 -1.30 28.44
CA SER A 14 37.45 -0.16 27.69
C SER A 14 37.03 -0.56 26.27
N ARG A 15 37.77 -1.46 25.60
CA ARG A 15 37.35 -2.01 24.28
C ARG A 15 36.10 -2.88 24.41
N ALA A 16 36.03 -3.74 25.43
CA ALA A 16 34.85 -4.55 25.70
C ALA A 16 33.62 -3.68 25.99
N LYS A 17 33.77 -2.60 26.79
CA LYS A 17 32.71 -1.63 27.07
C LYS A 17 32.23 -0.93 25.80
N ALA A 18 33.15 -0.46 24.95
CA ALA A 18 32.82 0.22 23.70
C ALA A 18 32.13 -0.71 22.69
N SER A 19 32.64 -1.94 22.54
CA SER A 19 32.04 -2.96 21.66
C SER A 19 30.62 -3.31 22.07
N LEU A 20 30.39 -3.52 23.38
CA LEU A 20 29.07 -3.87 23.88
C LEU A 20 28.08 -2.69 23.80
N LYS A 21 28.56 -1.45 23.98
CA LYS A 21 27.73 -0.24 23.78
C LYS A 21 27.32 -0.06 22.31
N PHE A 22 28.20 -0.39 21.38
CA PHE A 22 27.89 -0.38 19.95
C PHE A 22 26.85 -1.46 19.60
N GLU A 23 27.04 -2.69 20.11
CA GLU A 23 26.10 -3.79 19.93
C GLU A 23 24.69 -3.44 20.46
N ILE A 24 24.60 -2.90 21.69
CA ILE A 24 23.35 -2.41 22.27
C ILE A 24 22.70 -1.38 21.33
N ARG A 25 23.46 -0.38 20.84
CA ARG A 25 22.91 0.66 19.96
C ARG A 25 22.36 0.08 18.66
N CYS A 26 23.04 -0.90 18.05
CA CYS A 26 22.55 -1.55 16.83
C CYS A 26 21.25 -2.34 17.10
N LEU A 27 21.22 -3.12 18.17
CA LEU A 27 20.04 -3.89 18.58
C LEU A 27 18.85 -2.98 18.91
N GLU A 28 19.11 -1.84 19.53
CA GLU A 28 18.07 -0.86 19.88
C GLU A 28 17.48 -0.14 18.67
N VAL A 29 18.29 0.22 17.67
CA VAL A 29 17.79 0.82 16.44
C VAL A 29 16.87 -0.17 15.71
N ARG A 30 17.28 -1.43 15.63
CA ARG A 30 16.44 -2.51 15.09
C ARG A 30 15.17 -2.67 15.91
N PHE A 31 15.27 -2.75 17.23
CA PHE A 31 14.13 -2.85 18.13
C PHE A 31 13.14 -1.69 17.98
N HIS A 32 13.63 -0.44 17.97
CA HIS A 32 12.81 0.77 17.78
C HIS A 32 12.07 0.74 16.44
N SER A 33 12.77 0.36 15.36
CA SER A 33 12.17 0.27 14.04
C SER A 33 11.08 -0.81 13.96
N LEU A 34 11.26 -1.93 14.66
CA LEU A 34 10.29 -3.02 14.67
C LEU A 34 9.11 -2.72 15.59
N PHE A 35 9.35 -2.14 16.76
CA PHE A 35 8.32 -1.87 17.76
C PHE A 35 7.34 -0.78 17.29
N LEU A 36 7.84 0.28 16.64
CA LEU A 36 6.96 1.33 16.08
C LEU A 36 6.27 0.91 14.78
N ASN A 37 6.85 -0.03 14.03
CA ASN A 37 6.25 -0.60 12.83
C ASN A 37 5.45 -1.89 13.11
N ALA A 38 5.29 -2.30 14.37
CA ALA A 38 4.63 -3.55 14.78
C ALA A 38 3.16 -3.63 14.38
N GLY A 39 2.55 -2.52 13.92
CA GLY A 39 1.27 -2.55 13.20
C GLY A 39 1.31 -3.24 11.82
N LYS A 40 2.48 -3.71 11.35
CA LYS A 40 2.67 -4.45 10.10
C LYS A 40 3.63 -5.64 10.30
N LYS A 41 3.08 -6.86 10.26
CA LYS A 41 3.69 -8.10 9.74
C LYS A 41 4.97 -8.68 10.37
N ILE A 42 5.59 -8.11 11.41
CA ILE A 42 6.79 -8.71 12.02
C ILE A 42 6.39 -9.33 13.36
N GLY A 43 6.43 -10.66 13.39
CA GLY A 43 5.94 -11.46 14.51
C GLY A 43 6.57 -11.05 15.84
N ASN A 44 5.74 -11.02 16.88
CA ASN A 44 6.15 -10.77 18.26
C ASN A 44 7.39 -11.58 18.66
N GLU A 45 7.63 -12.75 18.06
CA GLU A 45 8.83 -13.58 18.23
C GLU A 45 10.16 -12.84 18.03
N GLU A 46 10.30 -12.02 16.99
CA GLU A 46 11.56 -11.28 16.74
C GLU A 46 11.73 -10.14 17.76
N LEU A 47 10.64 -9.46 18.12
CA LEU A 47 10.64 -8.44 19.17
C LEU A 47 10.94 -9.03 20.55
N ILE A 48 10.39 -10.20 20.87
CA ILE A 48 10.64 -10.97 22.09
C ILE A 48 12.11 -11.40 22.14
N LEU A 49 12.65 -11.94 21.04
CA LEU A 49 14.06 -12.31 20.95
C LEU A 49 14.96 -11.09 21.16
N LEU A 50 14.63 -9.95 20.54
CA LEU A 50 15.37 -8.70 20.70
C LEU A 50 15.28 -8.14 22.12
N CYS A 51 14.11 -8.17 22.77
CA CYS A 51 13.96 -7.77 24.17
C CYS A 51 14.85 -8.62 25.08
N ASN A 52 14.86 -9.94 24.88
CA ASN A 52 15.70 -10.83 25.68
C ASN A 52 17.20 -10.56 25.43
N THR A 53 17.59 -10.43 24.16
CA THR A 53 18.99 -10.16 23.77
C THR A 53 19.47 -8.80 24.28
N LEU A 54 18.63 -7.76 24.22
CA LEU A 54 18.93 -6.45 24.78
C LEU A 54 19.06 -6.50 26.30
N SER A 55 18.17 -7.21 26.98
CA SER A 55 18.26 -7.42 28.43
C SER A 55 19.57 -8.09 28.84
N ASP A 56 19.99 -9.14 28.11
CA ASP A 56 21.27 -9.83 28.33
C ASP A 56 22.47 -8.92 28.06
N CYS A 57 22.42 -8.09 27.01
CA CYS A 57 23.48 -7.11 26.71
C CYS A 57 23.60 -6.05 27.80
N TYR A 58 22.49 -5.53 28.31
CA TYR A 58 22.48 -4.59 29.43
C TYR A 58 22.99 -5.21 30.73
N GLN A 59 22.69 -6.49 30.98
CA GLN A 59 23.25 -7.24 32.10
C GLN A 59 24.77 -7.41 31.99
N ARG A 60 25.26 -7.79 30.81
CA ARG A 60 26.70 -7.91 30.54
C ARG A 60 27.41 -6.56 30.68
N TYR A 61 26.76 -5.48 30.24
CA TYR A 61 27.30 -4.13 30.36
C TYR A 61 27.36 -3.69 31.84
N ALA A 62 26.33 -4.01 32.64
CA ALA A 62 26.34 -3.78 34.08
C ALA A 62 27.48 -4.53 34.79
N GLN A 63 27.74 -5.78 34.38
CA GLN A 63 28.85 -6.59 34.93
C GLN A 63 30.22 -6.02 34.57
N LEU A 64 30.38 -5.43 33.38
CA LEU A 64 31.63 -4.76 32.98
C LEU A 64 31.88 -3.45 33.77
N ILE A 65 30.84 -2.82 34.30
CA ILE A 65 30.94 -1.59 35.11
C ILE A 65 31.20 -1.90 36.59
N VAL A 66 30.93 -3.13 37.06
CA VAL A 66 30.94 -3.48 38.49
C VAL A 66 31.87 -4.65 38.78
N THR A 67 32.91 -4.41 39.57
CA THR A 67 33.84 -5.45 40.08
C THR A 67 33.38 -6.13 41.38
N SER A 68 32.25 -5.74 41.99
CA SER A 68 31.79 -6.29 43.28
C SER A 68 30.59 -7.26 43.18
N LYS A 69 30.62 -8.30 44.03
CA LYS A 69 29.63 -9.39 44.16
C LYS A 69 28.28 -8.98 44.77
N GLU A 70 27.75 -7.80 44.45
CA GLU A 70 26.45 -7.32 44.95
C GLU A 70 25.32 -7.49 43.90
N PHE A 71 25.38 -8.54 43.08
CA PHE A 71 24.30 -8.85 42.15
C PHE A 71 23.37 -9.89 42.76
N ARG A 72 22.30 -9.44 43.41
CA ARG A 72 21.17 -10.30 43.76
C ARG A 72 20.17 -10.27 42.61
N GLN A 73 19.92 -11.43 41.99
CA GLN A 73 18.82 -11.64 41.06
C GLN A 73 17.51 -11.50 41.86
N TYR A 74 16.90 -10.32 41.82
CA TYR A 74 15.55 -10.14 42.33
C TYR A 74 14.58 -10.62 41.26
N ALA A 75 13.63 -11.48 41.64
CA ALA A 75 12.51 -11.83 40.77
C ALA A 75 11.77 -10.54 40.39
N ILE A 76 11.67 -10.26 39.10
CA ILE A 76 10.98 -9.08 38.60
C ILE A 76 9.47 -9.37 38.65
N PRO A 77 8.68 -8.62 39.44
CA PRO A 77 7.23 -8.74 39.41
C PRO A 77 6.71 -8.37 38.02
N ILE A 78 5.71 -9.07 37.51
CA ILE A 78 5.01 -8.68 36.28
C ILE A 78 4.39 -7.30 36.53
N PRO A 79 4.77 -6.25 35.78
CA PRO A 79 4.27 -4.91 36.03
C PRO A 79 2.81 -4.78 35.57
N ALA A 80 2.05 -3.92 36.26
CA ALA A 80 0.66 -3.61 35.93
C ALA A 80 0.50 -2.57 34.79
N CYS A 81 1.56 -2.30 34.02
CA CYS A 81 1.57 -1.31 32.94
C CYS A 81 1.50 -1.97 31.56
N ASN A 82 1.05 -1.23 30.54
CA ASN A 82 0.97 -1.73 29.17
C ASN A 82 2.34 -1.65 28.45
N GLU A 83 2.43 -2.23 27.25
CA GLU A 83 3.67 -2.31 26.47
C GLU A 83 4.21 -0.93 26.04
N LEU A 84 3.32 -0.02 25.67
CA LEU A 84 3.65 1.35 25.28
C LEU A 84 4.21 2.16 26.45
N ASP A 85 3.65 1.99 27.65
CA ASP A 85 4.13 2.63 28.88
C ASP A 85 5.53 2.12 29.24
N CYS A 86 5.75 0.80 29.13
CA CYS A 86 7.06 0.19 29.38
C CYS A 86 8.10 0.70 28.39
N TYR A 87 7.73 0.83 27.11
CA TYR A 87 8.59 1.40 26.09
C TYR A 87 8.87 2.91 26.30
N GLY A 88 7.87 3.67 26.73
CA GLY A 88 8.02 5.06 27.15
C GLY A 88 9.05 5.21 28.27
N HIS A 89 9.04 4.33 29.26
CA HIS A 89 10.07 4.31 30.31
C HIS A 89 11.46 3.95 29.79
N ILE A 90 11.57 2.98 28.87
CA ILE A 90 12.85 2.62 28.22
C ILE A 90 13.44 3.84 27.50
N THR A 91 12.65 4.55 26.70
CA THR A 91 13.13 5.73 25.94
C THR A 91 13.57 6.87 26.87
N ALA A 92 12.86 7.10 27.98
CA ALA A 92 13.25 8.08 29.00
C ALA A 92 14.60 7.70 29.66
N LEU A 93 14.77 6.44 30.05
CA LEU A 93 16.01 5.94 30.64
C LEU A 93 17.20 6.03 29.68
N LYS A 94 16.99 5.77 28.38
CA LYS A 94 18.04 5.91 27.36
C LYS A 94 18.50 7.35 27.15
N THR A 95 17.54 8.28 27.19
CA THR A 95 17.84 9.72 27.09
C THR A 95 18.67 10.17 28.29
N GLN A 96 18.32 9.69 29.49
CA GLN A 96 19.11 9.93 30.71
C GLN A 96 20.49 9.26 30.66
N TRP A 97 20.62 8.06 30.09
CA TRP A 97 21.90 7.37 29.96
C TRP A 97 22.86 8.11 29.01
N SER A 98 22.34 8.74 27.96
CA SER A 98 23.14 9.47 26.96
C SER A 98 23.77 10.76 27.49
N THR A 99 23.19 11.35 28.54
CA THR A 99 23.64 12.61 29.16
C THR A 99 24.40 12.41 30.47
N MET A 100 24.49 11.18 30.96
CA MET A 100 25.09 10.86 32.26
C MET A 100 26.61 10.81 32.24
N GLN A 101 27.22 11.45 33.23
CA GLN A 101 28.68 11.47 33.43
C GLN A 101 29.11 10.73 34.71
N GLU A 102 28.18 10.46 35.64
CA GLU A 102 28.48 9.81 36.91
C GLU A 102 28.30 8.28 36.85
N LEU A 103 29.34 7.53 37.25
CA LEU A 103 29.38 6.06 37.13
C LEU A 103 28.35 5.33 38.02
N ALA A 104 28.05 5.88 39.20
CA ALA A 104 27.04 5.30 40.11
C ALA A 104 25.61 5.45 39.54
N ALA A 105 25.33 6.58 38.88
CA ALA A 105 24.07 6.82 38.19
C ALA A 105 23.98 6.03 36.88
N GLU A 106 25.07 5.89 36.13
CA GLU A 106 25.17 5.02 34.95
C GLU A 106 24.76 3.58 35.32
N LYS A 107 25.29 3.05 36.42
CA LYS A 107 24.95 1.70 36.93
C LYS A 107 23.45 1.55 37.20
N LYS A 108 22.84 2.52 37.87
CA LYS A 108 21.41 2.48 38.21
C LYS A 108 20.53 2.46 36.96
N ILE A 109 20.86 3.29 35.97
CA ILE A 109 20.10 3.39 34.72
C ILE A 109 20.25 2.13 33.87
N VAL A 110 21.47 1.60 33.72
CA VAL A 110 21.74 0.35 32.99
C VAL A 110 20.95 -0.82 33.58
N TRP A 111 20.89 -0.91 34.91
CA TRP A 111 20.12 -1.95 35.59
C TRP A 111 18.61 -1.78 35.41
N GLU A 112 18.12 -0.55 35.44
CA GLU A 112 16.72 -0.28 35.18
C GLU A 112 16.35 -0.59 33.73
N LEU A 113 17.23 -0.29 32.76
CA LEU A 113 17.07 -0.70 31.36
C LEU A 113 16.98 -2.23 31.22
N HIS A 114 17.87 -2.98 31.87
CA HIS A 114 17.81 -4.45 31.91
C HIS A 114 16.44 -4.95 32.39
N LYS A 115 15.94 -4.39 33.50
CA LYS A 115 14.63 -4.74 34.06
C LYS A 115 13.49 -4.40 33.13
N GLN A 116 13.47 -3.20 32.55
CA GLN A 116 12.39 -2.78 31.67
C GLN A 116 12.34 -3.61 30.38
N TYR A 117 13.49 -3.99 29.81
CA TYR A 117 13.50 -4.94 28.68
C TYR A 117 13.02 -6.35 29.06
N GLN A 118 13.28 -6.81 30.29
CA GLN A 118 12.72 -8.06 30.82
C GLN A 118 11.21 -7.97 31.08
N CYS A 119 10.72 -6.83 31.59
CA CYS A 119 9.30 -6.55 31.74
C CYS A 119 8.59 -6.58 30.38
N LEU A 120 9.15 -5.88 29.39
CA LEU A 120 8.60 -5.83 28.03
C LEU A 120 8.59 -7.21 27.37
N PHE A 121 9.63 -8.01 27.59
CA PHE A 121 9.66 -9.42 27.17
C PHE A 121 8.50 -10.23 27.78
N LEU A 122 8.23 -10.07 29.08
CA LEU A 122 7.14 -10.78 29.75
C LEU A 122 5.76 -10.31 29.27
N LEU A 123 5.59 -9.01 29.03
CA LEU A 123 4.35 -8.44 28.49
C LEU A 123 4.06 -8.98 27.09
N LEU A 124 5.02 -8.88 26.17
CA LEU A 124 4.90 -9.38 24.79
C LEU A 124 4.61 -10.89 24.73
N LYS A 125 5.23 -11.67 25.63
CA LYS A 125 5.02 -13.13 25.73
C LYS A 125 3.67 -13.50 26.36
N THR A 126 3.12 -12.64 27.20
CA THR A 126 1.79 -12.82 27.80
C THR A 126 0.70 -12.39 26.80
N ASP A 127 0.97 -11.34 26.02
CA ASP A 127 0.13 -10.93 24.91
C ASP A 127 0.07 -12.06 23.86
N GLU A 128 1.18 -12.66 23.42
CA GLU A 128 1.14 -13.83 22.51
C GLU A 128 0.18 -14.94 22.95
N ARG A 129 0.00 -15.22 24.25
CA ARG A 129 -0.97 -16.24 24.69
C ARG A 129 -2.44 -15.76 24.61
N ALA A 130 -2.67 -14.46 24.74
CA ALA A 130 -3.98 -13.82 24.63
C ALA A 130 -4.34 -13.43 23.19
N THR A 131 -3.46 -12.79 22.42
CA THR A 131 -3.65 -12.44 21.00
C THR A 131 -3.67 -13.68 20.10
N THR A 132 -2.86 -14.71 20.32
CA THR A 132 -2.94 -15.94 19.50
C THR A 132 -4.24 -16.71 19.71
N GLN A 133 -4.91 -16.58 20.87
CA GLN A 133 -6.24 -17.16 21.09
C GLN A 133 -7.39 -16.24 20.63
N LYS A 134 -7.23 -14.91 20.72
CA LYS A 134 -8.29 -13.95 20.38
C LYS A 134 -8.30 -13.57 18.89
N GLU A 135 -7.15 -13.38 18.25
CA GLU A 135 -7.04 -13.08 16.81
C GLU A 135 -7.15 -14.33 15.92
N ALA A 136 -6.71 -15.50 16.40
CA ALA A 136 -7.02 -16.77 15.72
C ALA A 136 -8.49 -17.14 15.84
N ALA A 137 -9.19 -16.71 16.90
CA ALA A 137 -10.64 -16.82 16.99
C ALA A 137 -11.33 -15.82 16.06
N ASP A 138 -10.95 -14.53 16.04
CA ASP A 138 -11.66 -13.49 15.29
C ASP A 138 -11.58 -13.62 13.76
N MET A 139 -10.41 -13.87 13.17
CA MET A 139 -10.30 -13.96 11.70
C MET A 139 -10.68 -15.33 11.12
N THR A 140 -10.54 -16.41 11.89
CA THR A 140 -11.11 -17.72 11.49
C THR A 140 -12.63 -17.68 11.56
N VAL A 141 -13.21 -16.89 12.47
CA VAL A 141 -14.66 -16.60 12.50
C VAL A 141 -15.10 -15.82 11.25
N LEU A 142 -14.28 -14.91 10.72
CA LEU A 142 -14.61 -14.14 9.52
C LEU A 142 -14.56 -14.97 8.22
N ILE A 143 -13.63 -15.92 8.07
CA ILE A 143 -13.57 -16.79 6.87
C ILE A 143 -14.55 -17.96 6.94
N LYS A 144 -15.03 -18.37 8.13
CA LYS A 144 -16.01 -19.44 8.30
C LYS A 144 -17.28 -19.27 7.44
N PRO A 145 -17.92 -18.08 7.37
CA PRO A 145 -19.02 -17.84 6.45
C PRO A 145 -18.73 -18.22 5.00
N LEU A 146 -17.50 -18.00 4.53
CA LEU A 146 -17.10 -18.34 3.16
C LEU A 146 -17.03 -19.86 2.94
N LEU A 147 -16.69 -20.62 3.99
CA LEU A 147 -16.70 -22.08 3.98
C LEU A 147 -18.11 -22.68 4.08
N HIS A 148 -19.10 -21.87 4.47
CA HIS A 148 -20.48 -22.30 4.65
C HIS A 148 -21.41 -21.84 3.52
N ALA A 149 -20.97 -20.90 2.69
CA ALA A 149 -21.69 -20.45 1.50
C ALA A 149 -21.88 -21.62 0.52
N LYS A 150 -23.13 -21.91 0.18
CA LYS A 150 -23.51 -23.01 -0.73
C LYS A 150 -23.99 -22.52 -2.08
N SER A 151 -24.41 -21.25 -2.17
CA SER A 151 -24.88 -20.60 -3.39
C SER A 151 -23.99 -19.41 -3.76
N PRO A 152 -23.99 -18.99 -5.04
CA PRO A 152 -23.34 -17.76 -5.47
C PRO A 152 -23.87 -16.50 -4.76
N ASP A 153 -25.15 -16.49 -4.35
CA ASP A 153 -25.73 -15.35 -3.62
C ASP A 153 -25.18 -15.24 -2.19
N GLU A 154 -25.16 -16.36 -1.46
CA GLU A 154 -24.60 -16.43 -0.11
C GLU A 154 -23.12 -16.07 -0.16
N TRP A 155 -22.39 -16.60 -1.15
CA TRP A 155 -20.97 -16.31 -1.36
C TRP A 155 -20.73 -14.82 -1.62
N LEU A 156 -21.52 -14.20 -2.49
CA LEU A 156 -21.39 -12.77 -2.79
C LEU A 156 -21.72 -11.92 -1.56
N SER A 157 -22.74 -12.30 -0.79
CA SER A 157 -23.11 -11.61 0.45
C SER A 157 -21.96 -11.65 1.47
N VAL A 158 -21.30 -12.80 1.59
CA VAL A 158 -20.12 -12.99 2.44
C VAL A 158 -18.94 -12.17 1.93
N MET A 159 -18.71 -12.12 0.61
CA MET A 159 -17.65 -11.27 0.03
C MET A 159 -17.87 -9.80 0.35
N VAL A 160 -19.10 -9.31 0.25
CA VAL A 160 -19.43 -7.92 0.60
C VAL A 160 -19.28 -7.67 2.09
N TYR A 161 -19.74 -8.59 2.94
CA TYR A 161 -19.54 -8.51 4.39
C TYR A 161 -18.05 -8.44 4.76
N LEU A 162 -17.22 -9.31 4.17
CA LEU A 162 -15.78 -9.31 4.38
C LEU A 162 -15.12 -8.02 3.87
N ALA A 163 -15.49 -7.57 2.66
CA ALA A 163 -14.99 -6.33 2.09
C ALA A 163 -15.37 -5.11 2.95
N GLN A 164 -16.54 -5.14 3.62
CA GLN A 164 -16.99 -4.09 4.53
C GLN A 164 -16.25 -4.09 5.87
N HIS A 165 -16.07 -5.26 6.49
CA HIS A 165 -15.42 -5.35 7.79
C HIS A 165 -13.91 -5.08 7.74
N GLN A 166 -13.30 -5.12 6.55
CA GLN A 166 -11.92 -4.72 6.35
C GLN A 166 -11.70 -3.22 6.13
N HIS A 167 -12.74 -2.38 6.23
CA HIS A 167 -12.59 -0.93 6.10
C HIS A 167 -11.68 -0.27 7.16
N GLN A 168 -11.28 -0.98 8.22
CA GLN A 168 -10.31 -0.50 9.21
C GLN A 168 -8.84 -0.85 8.87
N GLN A 169 -8.60 -1.76 7.92
CA GLN A 169 -7.28 -2.14 7.41
C GLN A 169 -7.38 -2.36 5.90
N PHE A 170 -6.91 -1.39 5.09
CA PHE A 170 -7.08 -1.38 3.61
C PHE A 170 -6.46 -2.60 2.88
N PHE A 171 -5.72 -3.45 3.59
CA PHE A 171 -5.24 -4.74 3.11
C PHE A 171 -5.87 -5.87 3.93
N PRO A 172 -6.57 -6.81 3.28
CA PRO A 172 -6.87 -8.09 3.91
C PRO A 172 -5.56 -8.73 4.32
N ASP A 173 -5.31 -8.87 5.62
CA ASP A 173 -4.29 -9.81 6.05
C ASP A 173 -4.88 -11.23 5.92
N PHE A 174 -4.69 -11.83 4.75
CA PHE A 174 -5.07 -13.21 4.48
C PHE A 174 -4.14 -14.23 5.17
N ASN A 175 -3.32 -13.82 6.13
CA ASN A 175 -2.59 -14.74 7.01
C ASN A 175 -3.52 -15.79 7.66
N SER A 176 -4.82 -15.52 7.83
CA SER A 176 -5.78 -16.53 8.28
C SER A 176 -6.00 -17.68 7.30
N LEU A 177 -5.71 -17.51 6.00
CA LEU A 177 -5.73 -18.61 5.01
C LEU A 177 -4.69 -19.69 5.35
N CYS A 178 -3.55 -19.31 5.96
CA CYS A 178 -2.53 -20.28 6.36
C CYS A 178 -3.02 -21.22 7.49
N LYS A 179 -4.07 -20.82 8.24
CA LYS A 179 -4.68 -21.62 9.30
C LYS A 179 -5.74 -22.60 8.78
N LEU A 180 -6.17 -22.48 7.52
CA LEU A 180 -7.15 -23.38 6.93
C LEU A 180 -6.56 -24.76 6.67
N THR A 181 -7.38 -25.81 6.84
CA THR A 181 -7.01 -27.16 6.39
C THR A 181 -6.98 -27.23 4.86
N ASN A 182 -6.23 -28.19 4.29
CA ASN A 182 -6.19 -28.36 2.82
C ASN A 182 -7.58 -28.58 2.22
N ARG A 183 -8.48 -29.27 2.93
CA ARG A 183 -9.87 -29.48 2.49
C ARG A 183 -10.66 -28.17 2.44
N GLN A 184 -10.49 -27.30 3.43
CA GLN A 184 -11.16 -25.99 3.47
C GLN A 184 -10.61 -25.06 2.38
N LEU A 185 -9.29 -25.04 2.20
CA LEU A 185 -8.63 -24.24 1.16
C LEU A 185 -9.05 -24.70 -0.25
N LEU A 186 -9.11 -26.01 -0.49
CA LEU A 186 -9.65 -26.60 -1.73
C LEU A 186 -11.13 -26.24 -1.94
N HIS A 187 -11.93 -26.22 -0.88
CA HIS A 187 -13.35 -25.85 -0.98
C HIS A 187 -13.53 -24.40 -1.45
N ILE A 188 -12.79 -23.46 -0.86
CA ILE A 188 -12.85 -22.04 -1.27
C ILE A 188 -12.32 -21.87 -2.70
N ALA A 189 -11.20 -22.50 -3.04
CA ALA A 189 -10.64 -22.43 -4.39
C ALA A 189 -11.56 -23.04 -5.45
N ASN A 190 -12.28 -24.11 -5.13
CA ASN A 190 -13.25 -24.69 -6.05
C ASN A 190 -14.38 -23.72 -6.42
N ALA A 191 -14.78 -22.83 -5.51
CA ALA A 191 -15.78 -21.80 -5.83
C ALA A 191 -15.30 -20.93 -7.00
N PHE A 192 -14.02 -20.54 -7.03
CA PHE A 192 -13.43 -19.76 -8.14
C PHE A 192 -13.31 -20.53 -9.46
N SER A 193 -13.54 -21.85 -9.46
CA SER A 193 -13.51 -22.68 -10.67
C SER A 193 -14.90 -23.15 -11.12
N GLN A 194 -15.93 -22.92 -10.32
CA GLN A 194 -17.31 -23.30 -10.64
C GLN A 194 -18.00 -22.24 -11.48
N GLN A 195 -18.64 -22.65 -12.57
CA GLN A 195 -19.22 -21.74 -13.57
C GLN A 195 -20.15 -20.69 -12.97
N GLU A 196 -21.02 -21.09 -12.03
CA GLU A 196 -22.02 -20.19 -11.42
C GLU A 196 -21.38 -19.03 -10.65
N TYR A 197 -20.21 -19.25 -10.03
CA TYR A 197 -19.46 -18.22 -9.30
C TYR A 197 -18.62 -17.38 -10.27
N VAL A 198 -18.03 -18.03 -11.29
CA VAL A 198 -17.29 -17.35 -12.36
C VAL A 198 -18.21 -16.38 -13.11
N ASP A 199 -19.46 -16.76 -13.38
CA ASP A 199 -20.46 -15.90 -14.02
C ASP A 199 -20.76 -14.66 -13.17
N VAL A 200 -20.85 -14.81 -11.84
CA VAL A 200 -21.02 -13.68 -10.92
C VAL A 200 -19.80 -12.77 -10.91
N ILE A 201 -18.58 -13.33 -10.82
CA ILE A 201 -17.33 -12.57 -10.86
C ILE A 201 -17.21 -11.79 -12.17
N ASN A 202 -17.51 -12.43 -13.30
CA ASN A 202 -17.49 -11.80 -14.63
C ASN A 202 -18.56 -10.73 -14.78
N ALA A 203 -19.75 -10.93 -14.22
CA ALA A 203 -20.79 -9.92 -14.19
C ALA A 203 -20.37 -8.69 -13.36
N ILE A 204 -19.74 -8.89 -12.18
CA ILE A 204 -19.19 -7.79 -11.37
C ILE A 204 -18.16 -7.00 -12.18
N PHE A 205 -17.24 -7.69 -12.85
CA PHE A 205 -16.25 -7.06 -13.72
C PHE A 205 -16.89 -6.25 -14.85
N PHE A 206 -17.87 -6.84 -15.53
CA PHE A 206 -18.57 -6.18 -16.62
C PHE A 206 -19.27 -4.90 -16.15
N PHE A 207 -20.03 -4.96 -15.05
CA PHE A 207 -20.75 -3.79 -14.54
C PHE A 207 -19.82 -2.79 -13.84
N LYS A 208 -18.63 -3.19 -13.40
CA LYS A 208 -17.54 -2.27 -13.01
C LYS A 208 -17.11 -1.40 -14.19
N ILE A 209 -16.93 -1.99 -15.38
CA ILE A 209 -16.52 -1.26 -16.59
C ILE A 209 -17.70 -0.48 -17.21
N GLN A 210 -18.90 -1.06 -17.19
CA GLN A 210 -20.11 -0.52 -17.82
C GLN A 210 -21.28 -0.42 -16.83
N PRO A 211 -21.19 0.42 -15.78
CA PRO A 211 -22.22 0.53 -14.74
C PRO A 211 -23.59 0.95 -15.28
N GLN A 212 -23.61 1.68 -16.39
CA GLN A 212 -24.84 2.10 -17.07
C GLN A 212 -25.70 0.94 -17.57
N LYS A 213 -25.11 -0.24 -17.83
CA LYS A 213 -25.84 -1.42 -18.29
C LYS A 213 -26.49 -2.21 -17.16
N LEU A 214 -26.23 -1.84 -15.91
CA LEU A 214 -26.83 -2.50 -14.74
C LEU A 214 -28.32 -2.19 -14.60
N PHE A 215 -28.79 -1.03 -15.09
CA PHE A 215 -30.18 -0.61 -15.00
C PHE A 215 -30.79 -0.42 -16.39
N VAL A 216 -32.07 -0.76 -16.51
CA VAL A 216 -32.83 -0.57 -17.76
C VAL A 216 -33.19 0.92 -17.95
N SER A 217 -33.26 1.69 -16.87
CA SER A 217 -33.58 3.12 -16.88
C SER A 217 -32.33 4.00 -16.78
N ASN A 218 -32.43 5.23 -17.28
CA ASN A 218 -31.34 6.19 -17.27
C ASN A 218 -31.05 6.64 -15.83
N VAL A 219 -29.84 6.39 -15.33
CA VAL A 219 -29.43 6.67 -13.95
C VAL A 219 -28.52 7.89 -13.90
N HIS A 220 -28.69 8.75 -12.88
CA HIS A 220 -27.82 9.90 -12.65
C HIS A 220 -26.34 9.53 -12.54
N LEU A 221 -25.46 10.37 -13.09
CA LEU A 221 -24.02 10.15 -13.19
C LEU A 221 -23.37 9.86 -11.83
N GLU A 222 -23.75 10.57 -10.78
CA GLU A 222 -23.20 10.39 -9.43
C GLU A 222 -23.49 8.99 -8.86
N LYS A 223 -24.70 8.48 -9.11
CA LYS A 223 -25.07 7.13 -8.72
C LYS A 223 -24.27 6.10 -9.53
N LEU A 224 -24.03 6.33 -10.81
CA LEU A 224 -23.15 5.47 -11.62
C LEU A 224 -21.71 5.47 -11.11
N VAL A 225 -21.18 6.61 -10.69
CA VAL A 225 -19.84 6.72 -10.09
C VAL A 225 -19.79 5.94 -8.77
N SER A 226 -20.76 6.13 -7.88
CA SER A 226 -20.84 5.40 -6.61
C SER A 226 -20.88 3.88 -6.82
N ILE A 227 -21.68 3.42 -7.79
CA ILE A 227 -21.78 1.99 -8.14
C ILE A 227 -20.47 1.47 -8.70
N LYS A 228 -19.85 2.20 -9.63
CA LYS A 228 -18.55 1.85 -10.19
C LYS A 228 -17.51 1.71 -9.08
N THR A 229 -17.45 2.64 -8.13
CA THR A 229 -16.50 2.60 -7.01
C THR A 229 -16.73 1.36 -6.14
N ARG A 230 -17.97 1.06 -5.76
CA ARG A 230 -18.29 -0.14 -4.95
C ARG A 230 -17.92 -1.43 -5.68
N LEU A 231 -18.29 -1.55 -6.96
CA LEU A 231 -17.95 -2.74 -7.75
C LEU A 231 -16.44 -2.86 -8.00
N SER A 232 -15.74 -1.74 -8.19
CA SER A 232 -14.27 -1.72 -8.32
C SER A 232 -13.61 -2.24 -7.05
N PHE A 233 -14.05 -1.75 -5.89
CA PHE A 233 -13.54 -2.19 -4.60
C PHE A 233 -13.83 -3.67 -4.33
N LEU A 234 -15.05 -4.14 -4.64
CA LEU A 234 -15.40 -5.56 -4.51
C LEU A 234 -14.54 -6.45 -5.38
N TYR A 235 -14.36 -6.05 -6.64
CA TYR A 235 -13.57 -6.82 -7.58
C TYR A 235 -12.11 -6.90 -7.16
N GLU A 236 -11.54 -5.77 -6.72
CA GLU A 236 -10.18 -5.75 -6.16
C GLU A 236 -10.06 -6.65 -4.92
N PHE A 237 -11.06 -6.67 -4.04
CA PHE A 237 -11.09 -7.57 -2.89
C PHE A 237 -11.09 -9.05 -3.32
N ILE A 238 -11.93 -9.41 -4.30
CA ILE A 238 -12.00 -10.77 -4.86
C ILE A 238 -10.66 -11.16 -5.49
N GLU A 239 -10.03 -10.28 -6.26
CA GLU A 239 -8.70 -10.52 -6.85
C GLU A 239 -7.64 -10.78 -5.78
N LYS A 240 -7.62 -9.97 -4.71
CA LYS A 240 -6.68 -10.15 -3.60
C LYS A 240 -6.91 -11.48 -2.87
N LEU A 241 -8.17 -11.86 -2.64
CA LEU A 241 -8.50 -13.13 -2.01
C LEU A 241 -8.05 -14.30 -2.89
N HIS A 242 -8.34 -14.26 -4.19
CA HIS A 242 -7.87 -15.26 -5.15
C HIS A 242 -6.34 -15.41 -5.11
N PHE A 243 -5.61 -14.29 -5.13
CA PHE A 243 -4.16 -14.28 -5.03
C PHE A 243 -3.66 -14.89 -3.70
N GLY A 244 -4.26 -14.53 -2.56
CA GLY A 244 -3.91 -15.10 -1.26
C GLY A 244 -4.12 -16.61 -1.20
N ILE A 245 -5.21 -17.11 -1.80
CA ILE A 245 -5.48 -18.55 -1.93
C ILE A 245 -4.41 -19.22 -2.80
N GLN A 246 -4.08 -18.61 -3.95
CA GLN A 246 -3.08 -19.14 -4.88
C GLN A 246 -1.69 -19.23 -4.24
N GLU A 247 -1.28 -18.23 -3.47
CA GLU A 247 -0.02 -18.27 -2.71
C GLU A 247 0.02 -19.45 -1.73
N GLU A 248 -1.07 -19.68 -0.99
CA GLU A 248 -1.16 -20.82 -0.06
C GLU A 248 -1.20 -22.17 -0.80
N PHE A 249 -1.87 -22.25 -1.96
CA PHE A 249 -1.84 -23.42 -2.83
C PHE A 249 -0.42 -23.76 -3.30
N ASN A 250 0.34 -22.74 -3.72
CA ASN A 250 1.72 -22.89 -4.17
C ASN A 250 2.64 -23.33 -3.03
N LYS A 251 2.53 -22.70 -1.85
CA LYS A 251 3.30 -23.07 -0.65
C LYS A 251 3.06 -24.52 -0.26
N ARG A 252 1.81 -24.98 -0.33
CA ARG A 252 1.39 -26.34 0.06
C ARG A 252 1.46 -27.37 -1.07
N LYS A 253 1.85 -26.95 -2.28
CA LYS A 253 1.93 -27.80 -3.48
C LYS A 253 0.62 -28.54 -3.80
N LEU A 254 -0.52 -27.85 -3.65
CA LEU A 254 -1.86 -28.43 -3.86
C LEU A 254 -2.31 -28.45 -5.33
N GLY A 255 -1.43 -28.11 -6.27
CA GLY A 255 -1.69 -28.06 -7.70
C GLY A 255 -1.77 -26.62 -8.24
N ILE A 256 -2.14 -26.51 -9.52
CA ILE A 256 -2.29 -25.22 -10.21
C ILE A 256 -3.77 -24.83 -10.16
N MET A 257 -4.05 -23.66 -9.58
CA MET A 257 -5.37 -23.04 -9.64
C MET A 257 -5.51 -22.30 -10.97
N GLN A 258 -6.59 -22.58 -11.69
CA GLN A 258 -6.86 -21.89 -12.95
C GLN A 258 -7.46 -20.51 -12.66
N ASP A 259 -6.89 -19.49 -13.31
CA ASP A 259 -7.32 -18.11 -13.13
C ASP A 259 -8.40 -17.75 -14.15
N TYR A 260 -9.60 -17.46 -13.65
CA TYR A 260 -10.75 -17.02 -14.44
C TYR A 260 -11.03 -15.52 -14.28
N LEU A 261 -10.17 -14.78 -13.56
CA LEU A 261 -10.37 -13.36 -13.30
C LEU A 261 -9.77 -12.50 -14.43
N PHE A 262 -10.34 -11.32 -14.61
CA PHE A 262 -9.85 -10.29 -15.51
C PHE A 262 -9.07 -9.24 -14.73
N HIS A 263 -7.76 -9.17 -14.95
CA HIS A 263 -6.89 -8.22 -14.24
C HIS A 263 -6.74 -6.85 -14.93
N SER A 264 -7.47 -6.62 -16.03
CA SER A 264 -7.44 -5.36 -16.78
C SER A 264 -8.58 -4.43 -16.35
N GLU A 265 -8.43 -3.12 -16.51
CA GLU A 265 -9.52 -2.15 -16.26
C GLU A 265 -10.45 -1.98 -17.49
N GLU A 266 -10.13 -2.64 -18.60
CA GLU A 266 -10.86 -2.56 -19.87
C GLU A 266 -10.89 -3.93 -20.56
N LEU A 267 -11.95 -4.20 -21.33
CA LEU A 267 -12.05 -5.37 -22.20
C LEU A 267 -11.41 -5.06 -23.57
N PRO A 268 -10.54 -5.93 -24.09
CA PRO A 268 -10.03 -5.81 -25.46
C PRO A 268 -11.15 -5.81 -26.49
N GLN A 269 -10.96 -5.07 -27.59
CA GLN A 269 -11.92 -5.01 -28.69
C GLN A 269 -12.14 -6.40 -29.31
N GLY A 270 -13.40 -6.78 -29.51
CA GLY A 270 -13.80 -8.10 -30.02
C GLY A 270 -14.06 -9.15 -28.93
N ILE A 271 -13.79 -8.83 -27.67
CA ILE A 271 -14.14 -9.67 -26.51
C ILE A 271 -15.43 -9.14 -25.88
N ALA A 272 -16.42 -10.01 -25.73
CA ALA A 272 -17.66 -9.73 -25.03
C ALA A 272 -17.79 -10.69 -23.84
N ILE A 273 -18.32 -10.19 -22.73
CA ILE A 273 -18.75 -11.02 -21.61
C ILE A 273 -20.24 -11.25 -21.79
N GLU A 274 -20.64 -12.52 -21.89
CA GLU A 274 -22.04 -12.91 -21.81
C GLU A 274 -22.48 -12.85 -20.35
N ILE A 275 -23.58 -12.13 -20.08
CA ILE A 275 -24.06 -11.92 -18.72
C ILE A 275 -25.37 -12.65 -18.57
N ASN A 276 -25.40 -13.54 -17.58
CA ASN A 276 -26.65 -14.12 -17.12
C ASN A 276 -27.47 -13.04 -16.41
N ASP A 277 -28.72 -12.82 -16.84
CA ASP A 277 -29.61 -11.81 -16.23
C ASP A 277 -29.84 -12.06 -14.74
N ALA A 278 -29.78 -13.32 -14.26
CA ALA A 278 -29.85 -13.64 -12.84
C ALA A 278 -28.72 -13.00 -12.01
N CYS A 279 -27.53 -12.83 -12.60
CA CYS A 279 -26.41 -12.13 -11.96
C CYS A 279 -26.66 -10.63 -11.84
N ARG A 280 -27.45 -10.03 -12.76
CA ARG A 280 -27.79 -8.61 -12.72
C ARG A 280 -28.59 -8.27 -11.47
N ASP A 281 -29.64 -9.04 -11.20
CA ASP A 281 -30.50 -8.84 -10.04
C ASP A 281 -29.73 -9.03 -8.72
N LEU A 282 -28.86 -10.04 -8.70
CA LEU A 282 -27.98 -10.32 -7.58
C LEU A 282 -27.03 -9.14 -7.28
N ILE A 283 -26.41 -8.56 -8.31
CA ILE A 283 -25.51 -7.41 -8.16
C ILE A 283 -26.29 -6.17 -7.72
N ILE A 284 -27.50 -5.95 -8.23
CA ILE A 284 -28.36 -4.84 -7.79
C ILE A 284 -28.69 -4.96 -6.30
N ALA A 285 -29.07 -6.16 -5.83
CA ALA A 285 -29.34 -6.41 -4.42
C ALA A 285 -28.10 -6.13 -3.56
N THR A 286 -26.94 -6.59 -4.01
CA THR A 286 -25.64 -6.43 -3.35
C THR A 286 -25.21 -4.97 -3.24
N VAL A 287 -25.34 -4.20 -4.32
CA VAL A 287 -24.99 -2.78 -4.32
C VAL A 287 -25.91 -1.99 -3.39
N LYS A 288 -27.20 -2.37 -3.30
CA LYS A 288 -28.18 -1.72 -2.40
C LYS A 288 -27.89 -2.00 -0.93
N SER A 289 -27.46 -3.21 -0.57
CA SER A 289 -27.13 -3.56 0.82
C SER A 289 -25.78 -2.99 1.28
N TRP A 290 -24.95 -2.47 0.37
CA TRP A 290 -23.63 -1.95 0.72
C TRP A 290 -23.63 -0.52 1.25
N HIS A 291 -23.17 -0.36 2.50
CA HIS A 291 -23.01 0.92 3.18
C HIS A 291 -21.52 1.28 3.26
N MET A 292 -20.99 1.99 2.27
CA MET A 292 -19.56 2.39 2.23
C MET A 292 -19.38 3.85 2.66
N ASN A 293 -18.55 4.11 3.68
CA ASN A 293 -18.18 5.46 4.10
C ASN A 293 -17.12 6.04 3.15
N MET A 294 -17.56 6.84 2.16
CA MET A 294 -16.71 7.37 1.09
C MET A 294 -15.59 8.34 1.57
N LYS A 295 -15.68 8.89 2.79
CA LYS A 295 -14.69 9.84 3.34
C LYS A 295 -13.33 9.18 3.67
N ILE A 296 -13.31 7.94 4.13
CA ILE A 296 -12.08 7.24 4.56
C ILE A 296 -11.21 6.82 3.35
N ALA A 297 -11.82 6.65 2.17
CA ALA A 297 -11.13 6.31 0.92
C ALA A 297 -10.36 7.49 0.29
N ALA A 298 -10.49 8.70 0.82
CA ALA A 298 -9.80 9.90 0.33
C ALA A 298 -8.50 10.20 1.10
N GLU A 299 -8.47 9.92 2.41
CA GLU A 299 -7.41 10.39 3.33
C GLU A 299 -6.15 9.49 3.35
N HIS A 300 -6.19 8.27 2.81
CA HIS A 300 -5.08 7.29 2.87
C HIS A 300 -4.30 7.11 1.55
N ARG A 301 -4.47 8.01 0.57
CA ARG A 301 -4.07 7.77 -0.84
C ARG A 301 -2.57 7.91 -1.16
N ASN A 302 -1.72 8.49 -0.32
CA ASN A 302 -0.35 8.85 -0.74
C ASN A 302 0.54 7.65 -1.11
N PRO A 303 0.70 6.59 -0.29
CA PRO A 303 1.47 5.40 -0.68
C PRO A 303 0.72 4.50 -1.70
N GLU A 304 -0.61 4.62 -1.79
CA GLU A 304 -1.43 3.86 -2.74
C GLU A 304 -1.35 4.42 -4.17
N GLN A 305 -1.09 5.71 -4.34
CA GLN A 305 -0.95 6.33 -5.66
C GLN A 305 0.30 5.84 -6.42
N LEU A 306 1.41 5.59 -5.72
CA LEU A 306 2.60 4.95 -6.31
C LEU A 306 2.33 3.49 -6.70
N ASN A 307 1.55 2.77 -5.89
CA ASN A 307 1.15 1.41 -6.21
C ASN A 307 0.33 1.35 -7.51
N GLU A 308 -0.45 2.37 -7.85
CA GLU A 308 -1.16 2.42 -9.14
C GLU A 308 -0.21 2.53 -10.33
N ILE A 309 0.94 3.22 -10.19
CA ILE A 309 2.00 3.22 -11.20
C ILE A 309 2.58 1.80 -11.33
N ILE A 310 2.93 1.14 -10.23
CA ILE A 310 3.48 -0.22 -10.24
C ILE A 310 2.47 -1.21 -10.85
N ARG A 311 1.18 -1.07 -10.53
CA ARG A 311 0.11 -1.91 -11.08
C ARG A 311 -0.04 -1.78 -12.60
N ALA A 312 0.42 -0.68 -13.22
CA ALA A 312 0.49 -0.58 -14.67
C ALA A 312 1.46 -1.60 -15.29
N TYR A 313 2.33 -2.24 -14.49
CA TYR A 313 3.37 -3.19 -14.90
C TYR A 313 3.20 -4.62 -14.36
N LYS A 314 2.26 -4.87 -13.45
CA LYS A 314 2.14 -6.14 -12.67
C LYS A 314 2.00 -7.41 -13.52
N PHE A 315 1.40 -7.33 -14.70
CA PHE A 315 1.24 -8.47 -15.60
C PHE A 315 1.74 -8.15 -17.00
N TRP A 316 1.07 -7.21 -17.67
CA TRP A 316 1.47 -6.63 -18.96
C TRP A 316 1.29 -5.13 -18.90
N PHE A 317 2.16 -4.40 -19.60
CA PHE A 317 2.12 -2.94 -19.60
C PHE A 317 0.76 -2.40 -20.06
N ASN A 318 0.12 -1.61 -19.19
CA ASN A 318 -1.12 -0.91 -19.45
C ASN A 318 -0.87 0.62 -19.50
N PRO A 319 -0.81 1.23 -20.69
CA PRO A 319 -0.53 2.66 -20.83
C PRO A 319 -1.63 3.54 -20.23
N ASN A 320 -2.91 3.14 -20.32
CA ASN A 320 -4.03 3.90 -19.76
C ASN A 320 -3.90 4.03 -18.24
N ARG A 321 -3.55 2.94 -17.56
CA ARG A 321 -3.39 2.94 -16.09
C ARG A 321 -2.22 3.81 -15.66
N LEU A 322 -1.10 3.74 -16.37
CA LEU A 322 0.05 4.61 -16.09
C LEU A 322 -0.32 6.09 -16.25
N ILE A 323 -0.98 6.45 -17.36
CA ILE A 323 -1.39 7.82 -17.65
C ILE A 323 -2.36 8.31 -16.57
N ASP A 324 -3.40 7.55 -16.28
CA ASP A 324 -4.42 7.94 -15.32
C ASP A 324 -3.81 8.09 -13.91
N ALA A 325 -2.92 7.19 -13.49
CA ALA A 325 -2.23 7.26 -12.20
C ALA A 325 -1.37 8.52 -12.07
N VAL A 326 -0.56 8.83 -13.08
CA VAL A 326 0.34 10.01 -13.07
C VAL A 326 -0.46 11.31 -13.18
N MET A 327 -1.52 11.34 -13.98
CA MET A 327 -2.38 12.52 -14.09
C MET A 327 -3.18 12.77 -12.81
N LEU A 328 -3.62 11.73 -12.12
CA LEU A 328 -4.27 11.85 -10.81
C LEU A 328 -3.29 12.34 -9.73
N LEU A 329 -2.05 11.87 -9.74
CA LEU A 329 -0.97 12.40 -8.91
C LEU A 329 -0.73 13.89 -9.15
N LYS A 330 -0.68 14.30 -10.43
CA LYS A 330 -0.56 15.70 -10.82
C LYS A 330 -1.73 16.55 -10.32
N GLN A 331 -2.96 16.05 -10.42
CA GLN A 331 -4.14 16.74 -9.91
C GLN A 331 -4.13 16.84 -8.38
N ASN A 332 -3.77 15.78 -7.66
CA ASN A 332 -3.76 15.78 -6.20
C ASN A 332 -2.65 16.66 -5.60
N SER A 333 -1.59 16.95 -6.37
CA SER A 333 -0.56 17.90 -5.98
C SER A 333 -1.01 19.37 -6.00
N THR A 334 -2.24 19.68 -6.43
CA THR A 334 -2.74 21.06 -6.56
C THR A 334 -3.78 21.47 -5.52
N SER A 335 -3.58 22.65 -4.95
CA SER A 335 -4.67 23.47 -4.42
C SER A 335 -5.22 24.35 -5.55
N LEU A 336 -6.31 23.90 -6.18
CA LEU A 336 -7.29 24.68 -6.96
C LEU A 336 -6.87 25.48 -8.22
N HIS A 337 -5.58 25.71 -8.54
CA HIS A 337 -5.19 26.39 -9.80
C HIS A 337 -3.94 25.79 -10.47
N GLU A 338 -3.78 26.08 -11.77
CA GLU A 338 -2.82 25.50 -12.73
C GLU A 338 -1.47 25.08 -12.11
N THR A 339 -1.17 23.78 -12.20
CA THR A 339 0.02 23.17 -11.60
C THR A 339 1.30 23.77 -12.18
N SER A 340 2.19 24.29 -11.33
CA SER A 340 3.55 24.51 -11.78
C SER A 340 4.26 23.16 -11.91
N PHE A 341 5.00 22.97 -13.00
CA PHE A 341 5.76 21.74 -13.24
C PHE A 341 6.72 21.41 -12.09
N ALA A 342 7.23 22.44 -11.39
CA ALA A 342 8.13 22.31 -10.26
C ALA A 342 7.45 21.73 -9.01
N GLU A 343 6.21 22.14 -8.72
CA GLU A 343 5.44 21.59 -7.58
C GLU A 343 5.17 20.11 -7.77
N PHE A 344 4.74 19.72 -8.96
CA PHE A 344 4.51 18.30 -9.27
C PHE A 344 5.81 17.49 -9.16
N HIS A 345 6.94 18.03 -9.63
CA HIS A 345 8.25 17.40 -9.48
C HIS A 345 8.64 17.16 -8.02
N GLN A 346 8.47 18.18 -7.17
CA GLN A 346 8.75 18.07 -5.72
C GLN A 346 7.82 17.07 -5.04
N HIS A 347 6.54 17.04 -5.43
CA HIS A 347 5.60 16.05 -4.93
C HIS A 347 6.06 14.62 -5.28
N MET A 348 6.47 14.38 -6.52
CA MET A 348 7.01 13.08 -6.94
C MET A 348 8.30 12.70 -6.20
N LEU A 349 9.22 13.66 -5.98
CA LEU A 349 10.42 13.42 -5.18
C LEU A 349 10.07 12.99 -3.75
N SER A 350 9.13 13.68 -3.09
CA SER A 350 8.68 13.33 -1.75
C SER A 350 8.11 11.91 -1.70
N LEU A 351 7.32 11.52 -2.71
CA LEU A 351 6.75 10.18 -2.79
C LEU A 351 7.83 9.11 -3.00
N TYR A 352 8.82 9.37 -3.87
CA TYR A 352 9.92 8.43 -4.09
C TYR A 352 10.88 8.35 -2.90
N HIS A 353 11.03 9.42 -2.13
CA HIS A 353 11.83 9.44 -0.91
C HIS A 353 11.37 8.39 0.11
N GLU A 354 10.07 8.15 0.21
CA GLU A 354 9.47 7.16 1.12
C GLU A 354 9.72 5.71 0.68
N LEU A 355 10.12 5.47 -0.57
CA LEU A 355 10.37 4.11 -1.09
C LEU A 355 11.77 3.61 -0.73
N THR A 356 11.94 2.29 -0.65
CA THR A 356 13.28 1.71 -0.51
C THR A 356 14.08 1.89 -1.80
N THR A 357 15.41 1.82 -1.70
CA THR A 357 16.28 1.96 -2.88
C THR A 357 16.01 0.87 -3.92
N THR A 358 15.65 -0.34 -3.46
CA THR A 358 15.24 -1.45 -4.33
C THR A 358 13.96 -1.11 -5.08
N ASP A 359 12.94 -0.60 -4.39
CA ASP A 359 11.67 -0.22 -5.03
C ASP A 359 11.87 0.88 -6.10
N CYS A 360 12.73 1.87 -5.81
CA CYS A 360 13.09 2.90 -6.78
C CYS A 360 13.80 2.31 -8.02
N LEU A 361 14.70 1.35 -7.82
CA LEU A 361 15.40 0.67 -8.91
C LEU A 361 14.45 -0.20 -9.76
N ASP A 362 13.53 -0.92 -9.13
CA ASP A 362 12.50 -1.71 -9.81
C ASP A 362 11.60 -0.80 -10.65
N LEU A 363 11.15 0.32 -10.08
CA LEU A 363 10.35 1.30 -10.79
C LEU A 363 11.11 1.96 -11.95
N TYR A 364 12.40 2.24 -11.77
CA TYR A 364 13.26 2.70 -12.86
C TYR A 364 13.32 1.65 -13.98
N GLY A 365 13.46 0.37 -13.64
CA GLY A 365 13.39 -0.74 -14.58
C GLY A 365 12.08 -0.78 -15.38
N TYR A 366 10.94 -0.57 -14.71
CA TYR A 366 9.64 -0.48 -15.36
C TYR A 366 9.52 0.71 -16.32
N PHE A 367 10.02 1.88 -15.92
CA PHE A 367 10.05 3.07 -16.77
C PHE A 367 11.03 2.95 -17.95
N ALA A 368 12.16 2.27 -17.74
CA ALA A 368 13.17 2.00 -18.78
C ALA A 368 12.76 0.87 -19.74
N ASN A 369 11.66 0.16 -19.47
CA ASN A 369 11.15 -0.88 -20.35
C ASN A 369 10.82 -0.31 -21.74
N LYS A 370 11.03 -1.15 -22.77
CA LYS A 370 10.72 -0.87 -24.17
C LYS A 370 9.30 -0.36 -24.37
N ASP A 371 8.31 -0.92 -23.66
CA ASP A 371 6.91 -0.54 -23.85
C ASP A 371 6.63 0.89 -23.36
N SER A 372 7.14 1.25 -22.18
CA SER A 372 7.08 2.61 -21.62
C SER A 372 7.82 3.62 -22.48
N CYS A 373 9.04 3.29 -22.89
CA CYS A 373 9.83 4.12 -23.81
C CYS A 373 9.12 4.29 -25.17
N TYR A 374 8.43 3.27 -25.65
CA TYR A 374 7.68 3.33 -26.91
C TYR A 374 6.40 4.17 -26.78
N LEU A 375 5.70 4.12 -25.64
CA LEU A 375 4.61 5.06 -25.32
C LEU A 375 5.12 6.50 -25.32
N MET A 376 6.18 6.79 -24.57
CA MET A 376 6.77 8.13 -24.49
C MET A 376 7.20 8.65 -25.86
N ARG A 377 7.82 7.79 -26.68
CA ARG A 377 8.19 8.13 -28.05
C ARG A 377 6.99 8.41 -28.95
N THR A 378 5.91 7.63 -28.79
CA THR A 378 4.65 7.84 -29.53
C THR A 378 4.05 9.21 -29.17
N LEU A 379 3.94 9.52 -27.89
CA LEU A 379 3.42 10.82 -27.41
C LEU A 379 4.32 11.98 -27.89
N LEU A 380 5.64 11.85 -27.78
CA LEU A 380 6.58 12.87 -28.25
C LEU A 380 6.48 13.12 -29.76
N SER A 381 6.27 12.08 -30.58
CA SER A 381 6.09 12.27 -32.03
C SER A 381 4.82 13.04 -32.38
N LEU A 382 3.74 12.80 -31.62
CA LEU A 382 2.46 13.47 -31.79
C LEU A 382 2.51 14.93 -31.34
N THR A 383 3.30 15.26 -30.31
CA THR A 383 3.50 16.65 -29.89
C THR A 383 4.36 17.45 -30.88
N GLN A 384 5.22 16.79 -31.67
CA GLN A 384 6.09 17.40 -32.68
C GLN A 384 5.48 17.50 -34.10
N ASN A 385 4.16 17.38 -34.27
CA ASN A 385 3.48 17.43 -35.58
C ASN A 385 3.93 16.36 -36.59
N THR A 386 4.40 15.20 -36.13
CA THR A 386 4.64 14.10 -37.06
C THR A 386 3.30 13.53 -37.51
N GLU A 387 3.02 13.51 -38.82
CA GLU A 387 1.82 12.87 -39.36
C GLU A 387 1.86 11.36 -39.12
N ILE A 388 0.80 10.83 -38.47
CA ILE A 388 0.66 9.40 -38.22
C ILE A 388 -0.59 8.88 -38.91
N SER A 389 -0.42 7.87 -39.76
CA SER A 389 -1.44 7.41 -40.72
C SER A 389 -2.76 6.90 -40.13
N TRP A 390 -2.83 6.64 -38.83
CA TRP A 390 -4.03 6.09 -38.17
C TRP A 390 -4.81 7.13 -37.35
N LEU A 391 -4.27 8.34 -37.15
CA LEU A 391 -4.87 9.39 -36.33
C LEU A 391 -5.18 10.62 -37.22
N PRO A 392 -6.39 11.19 -37.14
CA PRO A 392 -6.69 12.42 -37.88
C PRO A 392 -5.83 13.60 -37.39
N ALA A 393 -5.76 14.66 -38.18
CA ALA A 393 -5.04 15.88 -37.81
C ALA A 393 -5.59 16.45 -36.50
N LEU A 394 -4.70 16.63 -35.53
CA LEU A 394 -5.05 17.10 -34.19
C LEU A 394 -5.22 18.61 -34.15
N ASN A 395 -6.26 19.07 -33.46
CA ASN A 395 -6.44 20.48 -33.15
C ASN A 395 -5.51 20.94 -32.00
N VAL A 396 -5.54 22.24 -31.69
CA VAL A 396 -4.65 22.84 -30.69
C VAL A 396 -4.91 22.29 -29.28
N ALA A 397 -6.18 22.13 -28.87
CA ALA A 397 -6.55 21.63 -27.55
C ALA A 397 -6.12 20.16 -27.37
N GLU A 398 -6.33 19.33 -28.39
CA GLU A 398 -5.91 17.92 -28.39
C GLU A 398 -4.39 17.79 -28.30
N ARG A 399 -3.65 18.68 -28.98
CA ARG A 399 -2.19 18.72 -28.90
C ARG A 399 -1.70 19.17 -27.53
N ASN A 400 -2.35 20.18 -26.94
CA ASN A 400 -2.03 20.65 -25.59
C ASN A 400 -2.28 19.55 -24.55
N ALA A 401 -3.36 18.78 -24.69
CA ALA A 401 -3.65 17.62 -23.85
C ALA A 401 -2.53 16.57 -23.94
N LEU A 402 -2.11 16.19 -25.15
CA LEU A 402 -1.00 15.27 -25.37
C LEU A 402 0.31 15.78 -24.79
N HIS A 403 0.59 17.08 -24.95
CA HIS A 403 1.78 17.71 -24.37
C HIS A 403 1.74 17.70 -22.84
N SER A 404 0.59 18.04 -22.23
CA SER A 404 0.42 18.04 -20.77
C SER A 404 0.64 16.64 -20.16
N VAL A 405 0.08 15.60 -20.79
CA VAL A 405 0.26 14.21 -20.37
C VAL A 405 1.71 13.75 -20.56
N TYR A 406 2.31 14.05 -21.72
CA TYR A 406 3.72 13.74 -21.97
C TYR A 406 4.63 14.38 -20.90
N SER A 407 4.45 15.66 -20.62
CA SER A 407 5.24 16.40 -19.65
C SER A 407 5.03 15.88 -18.22
N ALA A 408 3.83 15.46 -17.85
CA ALA A 408 3.56 14.85 -16.55
C ALA A 408 4.30 13.50 -16.40
N LEU A 409 4.20 12.62 -17.40
CA LEU A 409 4.94 11.35 -17.41
C LEU A 409 6.45 11.57 -17.37
N ASP A 410 6.95 12.52 -18.16
CA ASP A 410 8.37 12.87 -18.18
C ASP A 410 8.86 13.37 -16.81
N CYS A 411 8.08 14.25 -16.17
CA CYS A 411 8.35 14.75 -14.83
C CYS A 411 8.45 13.61 -13.80
N ALA A 412 7.45 12.74 -13.73
CA ALA A 412 7.44 11.60 -12.82
C ALA A 412 8.66 10.67 -13.06
N MET A 413 8.97 10.38 -14.32
CA MET A 413 10.11 9.54 -14.69
C MET A 413 11.45 10.17 -14.28
N ASN A 414 11.64 11.48 -14.48
CA ASN A 414 12.90 12.17 -14.14
C ASN A 414 13.04 12.42 -12.64
N ALA A 415 11.96 12.73 -11.92
CA ALA A 415 11.98 12.84 -10.46
C ALA A 415 12.50 11.54 -9.82
N LEU A 416 12.15 10.36 -10.36
CA LEU A 416 12.70 9.10 -9.89
C LEU A 416 14.22 8.98 -10.10
N ARG A 417 14.72 9.50 -11.23
CA ARG A 417 16.16 9.50 -11.52
C ARG A 417 16.91 10.46 -10.60
N ASP A 418 16.31 11.60 -10.29
CA ASP A 418 16.86 12.57 -9.35
C ASP A 418 16.90 12.00 -7.92
N GLU A 419 15.85 11.28 -7.50
CA GLU A 419 15.85 10.57 -6.21
C GLU A 419 16.92 9.46 -6.16
N LEU A 420 17.07 8.68 -7.23
CA LEU A 420 18.14 7.68 -7.31
C LEU A 420 19.54 8.33 -7.29
N ALA A 421 19.71 9.48 -7.96
CA ALA A 421 20.95 10.24 -7.90
C ALA A 421 21.23 10.80 -6.49
N ALA A 422 20.20 11.25 -5.76
CA ALA A 422 20.32 11.65 -4.36
C ALA A 422 20.76 10.49 -3.45
N ARG A 423 20.44 9.25 -3.84
CA ARG A 423 20.92 8.00 -3.21
C ARG A 423 22.27 7.51 -3.73
N HIS A 424 23.01 8.37 -4.44
CA HIS A 424 24.31 8.07 -5.06
C HIS A 424 24.27 6.95 -6.12
N ILE A 425 23.12 6.75 -6.78
CA ILE A 425 22.95 5.78 -7.86
C ILE A 425 22.87 6.53 -9.20
N SER A 426 23.84 6.27 -10.07
CA SER A 426 23.83 6.81 -11.42
C SER A 426 22.93 5.98 -12.34
N THR A 427 22.00 6.63 -13.05
CA THR A 427 21.09 5.99 -14.00
C THR A 427 21.23 6.58 -15.40
N ALA A 428 21.09 5.73 -16.43
CA ALA A 428 21.03 6.19 -17.80
C ALA A 428 19.71 6.97 -18.06
N PRO A 429 19.71 7.98 -18.95
CA PRO A 429 18.47 8.60 -19.41
C PRO A 429 17.55 7.60 -20.11
N TYR A 430 16.24 7.77 -19.94
CA TYR A 430 15.25 6.96 -20.67
C TYR A 430 15.37 7.21 -22.17
N LYS A 431 15.38 6.14 -22.96
CA LYS A 431 15.53 6.21 -24.41
C LYS A 431 14.25 6.71 -25.06
N ARG A 432 14.30 7.89 -25.67
CA ARG A 432 13.14 8.53 -26.36
C ARG A 432 13.43 8.93 -27.80
N ASP A 433 14.51 8.39 -28.36
CA ASP A 433 15.01 8.82 -29.65
C ASP A 433 13.98 8.61 -30.78
N LEU A 434 13.64 9.70 -31.46
CA LEU A 434 12.78 9.73 -32.63
C LEU A 434 13.56 9.39 -33.92
N HIS A 435 14.89 9.48 -33.89
CA HIS A 435 15.76 9.12 -35.00
C HIS A 435 15.79 7.58 -35.12
N GLY A 436 15.03 7.03 -36.06
CA GLY A 436 14.99 5.58 -36.30
C GLY A 436 13.72 5.07 -36.96
N LYS A 437 13.33 3.83 -36.63
CA LYS A 437 12.18 3.12 -37.20
C LYS A 437 10.87 3.93 -37.07
N LYS A 438 10.13 4.04 -38.18
CA LYS A 438 8.78 4.64 -38.27
C LYS A 438 7.91 4.19 -37.09
N ILE A 439 7.29 5.15 -36.42
CA ILE A 439 6.42 4.90 -35.27
C ILE A 439 5.11 4.29 -35.79
N ASN A 440 4.88 3.03 -35.42
CA ASN A 440 3.64 2.33 -35.69
C ASN A 440 3.12 1.74 -34.38
N PRO A 441 2.40 2.53 -33.58
CA PRO A 441 1.99 2.10 -32.26
C PRO A 441 1.02 0.91 -32.38
N GLY A 442 1.21 -0.10 -31.54
CA GLY A 442 0.23 -1.16 -31.37
C GLY A 442 -1.06 -0.63 -30.74
N GLN A 443 -2.12 -1.46 -30.75
CA GLN A 443 -3.48 -1.01 -30.40
C GLN A 443 -3.58 -0.33 -29.02
N ARG A 444 -2.84 -0.81 -28.01
CA ARG A 444 -2.89 -0.24 -26.65
C ARG A 444 -2.44 1.21 -26.60
N ASN A 445 -1.33 1.53 -27.27
CA ASN A 445 -0.83 2.91 -27.34
C ASN A 445 -1.76 3.80 -28.19
N ARG A 446 -2.40 3.24 -29.22
CA ARG A 446 -3.42 3.97 -30.00
C ARG A 446 -4.62 4.32 -29.14
N ASN A 447 -5.15 3.34 -28.39
CA ASN A 447 -6.26 3.55 -27.46
C ASN A 447 -5.91 4.58 -26.39
N ALA A 448 -4.68 4.55 -25.87
CA ALA A 448 -4.20 5.53 -24.91
C ALA A 448 -4.18 6.96 -25.47
N VAL A 449 -3.70 7.13 -26.69
CA VAL A 449 -3.73 8.44 -27.38
C VAL A 449 -5.16 8.93 -27.58
N ILE A 450 -6.07 8.08 -28.07
CA ILE A 450 -7.49 8.42 -28.25
C ILE A 450 -8.13 8.80 -26.91
N ARG A 451 -7.80 8.08 -25.83
CA ARG A 451 -8.28 8.36 -24.48
C ARG A 451 -7.75 9.70 -23.97
N ILE A 452 -6.47 10.01 -24.19
CA ILE A 452 -5.88 11.29 -23.81
C ILE A 452 -6.64 12.44 -24.47
N ILE A 453 -6.85 12.33 -25.78
CA ILE A 453 -7.63 13.29 -26.57
C ILE A 453 -9.03 13.42 -25.94
N THR A 454 -9.75 12.32 -25.78
CA THR A 454 -11.15 12.35 -25.31
C THR A 454 -11.32 12.92 -23.91
N LEU A 455 -10.40 12.64 -22.99
CA LEU A 455 -10.52 12.97 -21.57
C LEU A 455 -9.87 14.30 -21.19
N TYR A 456 -8.71 14.61 -21.79
CA TYR A 456 -7.89 15.75 -21.37
C TYR A 456 -7.90 16.91 -22.38
N SER A 457 -8.54 16.77 -23.56
CA SER A 457 -8.68 17.88 -24.52
C SER A 457 -9.89 18.77 -24.27
N LYS A 458 -10.80 18.38 -23.38
CA LYS A 458 -11.95 19.22 -23.03
C LYS A 458 -11.46 20.33 -22.12
N ASP A 459 -11.67 21.57 -22.52
CA ASP A 459 -11.58 22.72 -21.61
C ASP A 459 -12.34 22.36 -20.34
N THR A 460 -11.68 22.52 -19.19
CA THR A 460 -12.25 22.26 -17.87
C THR A 460 -13.68 22.76 -17.86
N ALA A 461 -14.64 21.84 -17.76
CA ALA A 461 -16.06 22.19 -17.68
C ALA A 461 -16.19 23.31 -16.64
N GLU A 462 -16.82 24.42 -17.02
CA GLU A 462 -16.93 25.57 -16.12
C GLU A 462 -17.39 25.09 -14.75
N PRO A 463 -16.70 25.50 -13.66
CA PRO A 463 -17.05 25.07 -12.33
C PRO A 463 -18.54 25.35 -12.11
N ASN A 464 -19.32 24.29 -11.92
CA ASN A 464 -20.76 24.41 -11.79
C ASN A 464 -21.04 25.00 -10.40
N ALA A 465 -21.16 26.33 -10.34
CA ALA A 465 -21.37 27.09 -9.12
C ALA A 465 -22.57 26.58 -8.29
N LYS A 466 -23.54 25.90 -8.92
CA LYS A 466 -24.68 25.28 -8.21
C LYS A 466 -24.28 24.08 -7.36
N ILE A 467 -23.26 23.32 -7.77
CA ILE A 467 -22.76 22.15 -7.01
C ILE A 467 -22.00 22.64 -5.77
N GLU A 468 -21.15 23.66 -5.92
CA GLU A 468 -20.44 24.28 -4.79
C GLU A 468 -21.40 24.92 -3.78
N LEU A 469 -22.46 25.57 -4.24
CA LEU A 469 -23.56 26.05 -3.40
C LEU A 469 -24.25 24.91 -2.63
N LEU A 470 -24.47 23.77 -3.29
CA LEU A 470 -25.06 22.59 -2.67
C LEU A 470 -24.15 21.98 -1.59
N PHE A 471 -22.84 21.91 -1.83
CA PHE A 471 -21.88 21.45 -0.83
C PHE A 471 -21.82 22.38 0.38
N SER A 472 -21.79 23.69 0.14
CA SER A 472 -21.75 24.68 1.23
C SER A 472 -23.08 24.77 2.02
N GLU A 473 -24.23 24.46 1.40
CA GLU A 473 -25.49 24.26 2.14
C GLU A 473 -25.52 22.98 2.96
N LEU A 474 -24.97 21.87 2.43
CA LEU A 474 -24.85 20.62 3.16
C LEU A 474 -23.91 20.73 4.37
N GLU A 475 -22.80 21.46 4.25
CA GLU A 475 -21.89 21.72 5.38
C GLU A 475 -22.57 22.55 6.47
N LYS A 476 -23.38 23.56 6.12
CA LYS A 476 -24.18 24.34 7.09
C LYS A 476 -25.20 23.48 7.82
N LEU A 477 -25.85 22.54 7.13
CA LEU A 477 -26.77 21.58 7.76
C LEU A 477 -26.05 20.59 8.68
N TYR A 478 -24.82 20.21 8.35
CA TYR A 478 -24.01 19.31 9.18
C TYR A 478 -23.49 19.99 10.45
N LEU A 479 -23.11 21.27 10.35
CA LEU A 479 -22.65 22.08 11.49
C LEU A 479 -23.80 22.47 12.43
N THR A 480 -25.00 22.71 11.90
CA THR A 480 -26.19 23.00 12.72
C THR A 480 -26.73 21.76 13.44
N SER A 481 -26.61 20.57 12.85
CA SER A 481 -27.00 19.31 13.50
C SER A 481 -26.01 18.85 14.58
N SER A 482 -24.71 19.14 14.44
CA SER A 482 -23.70 18.87 15.48
C SER A 482 -23.74 19.86 16.66
N SER A 483 -24.26 21.07 16.45
CA SER A 483 -24.49 22.06 17.52
C SER A 483 -25.66 21.72 18.45
N ASN A 484 -26.60 20.89 17.98
CA ASN A 484 -27.81 20.51 18.73
C ASN A 484 -27.65 19.20 19.54
N CYS A 485 -26.53 18.47 19.41
CA CYS A 485 -26.24 17.28 20.22
C CYS A 485 -25.46 17.55 21.50
N SER A 486 -25.00 18.79 21.74
CA SER A 486 -24.34 19.23 22.97
C SER A 486 -25.28 19.85 24.01
N ALA A 487 -26.61 19.76 23.79
CA ALA A 487 -27.63 20.26 24.70
C ALA A 487 -28.78 19.25 24.87
N VAL A 488 -28.46 18.05 25.36
CA VAL A 488 -29.38 17.19 26.13
C VAL A 488 -28.62 16.53 27.25
#